data_AF-G5K0F2-F1
#
_entry.id   AF-G5K0F2-F1
#
_cell.length_a   1.000
_cell.length_b   1.000
_cell.length_c   1.000
_cell.angle_alpha   90.00
_cell.angle_beta   90.00
_cell.angle_gamma   90.00
#
_symmetry.space_group_name_H-M   'P 1'
#
loop_
_entity.id
_entity.type
_entity.pdbx_description
1 polymer ?
#
loop_
_entity_poly.entity_id
_entity_poly.type
_entity_poly.pdbx_seq_one_letter_code
_entity_poly.pdbx_strand_id
1 'polypeptide(L)' 'MTLKMLRVSKNWNQETAAKKLRISVSKLSNWENEKTFPDAIEINKIEKLYDVNYSDIIFLPTKHGLTVYRIN' A
#
# COMPACT_ATOMS: atom_id res chain seq x y z
N MET A 1 6.41 5.83 1.29
CA MET A 1 6.87 4.55 0.70
C MET A 1 5.69 3.80 0.11
N THR A 2 5.84 3.04 -0.97
CA THR A 2 4.76 2.19 -1.49
C THR A 2 4.77 0.81 -0.81
N LEU A 3 3.66 0.06 -0.88
CA LEU A 3 3.60 -1.31 -0.37
C LEU A 3 4.65 -2.23 -1.00
N LYS A 4 4.91 -2.05 -2.29
CA LYS A 4 5.95 -2.79 -3.01
C LYS A 4 7.34 -2.50 -2.44
N MET A 5 7.64 -1.25 -2.09
CA MET A 5 8.92 -0.89 -1.45
C MET A 5 9.07 -1.58 -0.09
N LEU A 6 8.03 -1.54 0.75
CA LEU A 6 8.03 -2.20 2.06
C LEU A 6 8.22 -3.72 1.94
N ARG A 7 7.58 -4.35 0.95
CA ARG A 7 7.74 -5.78 0.71
C ARG A 7 9.16 -6.12 0.24
N VAL A 8 9.69 -5.37 -0.72
CA VAL A 8 11.03 -5.61 -1.28
C VAL A 8 12.13 -5.33 -0.25
N SER A 9 11.95 -4.37 0.67
CA SER A 9 12.92 -4.11 1.75
C SER A 9 13.08 -5.28 2.71
N LYS A 10 12.08 -6.16 2.81
CA LYS A 10 12.14 -7.43 3.56
C LYS A 10 12.62 -8.62 2.72
N ASN A 11 12.99 -8.41 1.45
CA ASN A 11 13.34 -9.44 0.48
C ASN A 11 12.23 -10.50 0.28
N TRP A 12 10.97 -10.08 0.30
CA TRP A 12 9.81 -10.99 0.14
C TRP A 12 9.20 -10.92 -1.26
N ASN A 13 8.75 -12.07 -1.76
CA ASN A 13 7.81 -12.14 -2.88
C ASN A 13 6.37 -11.83 -2.42
N GLN A 14 5.44 -11.64 -3.36
CA GLN A 14 4.05 -11.31 -3.03
C GLN A 14 3.35 -12.43 -2.24
N GLU A 15 3.67 -13.70 -2.51
CA GLU A 15 3.11 -14.85 -1.77
C GLU A 15 3.46 -14.80 -0.28
N THR A 16 4.73 -14.56 0.04
CA THR A 16 5.23 -14.50 1.42
C THR A 16 4.58 -13.34 2.19
N ALA A 17 4.50 -12.17 1.56
CA ALA A 17 3.89 -10.98 2.16
C ALA A 17 2.37 -11.16 2.36
N ALA A 18 1.67 -11.69 1.36
CA ALA A 18 0.23 -11.94 1.44
C ALA A 18 -0.11 -12.96 2.54
N LYS A 19 0.70 -14.02 2.67
CA LYS A 19 0.59 -15.00 3.76
C LYS A 19 0.76 -14.34 5.13
N LYS A 20 1.74 -13.46 5.30
CA LYS A 20 1.97 -12.72 6.56
C LYS A 20 0.82 -11.76 6.90
N LEU A 21 0.26 -11.10 5.88
CA LEU A 21 -0.92 -10.23 6.01
C LEU A 21 -2.25 -10.99 6.16
N ARG A 22 -2.24 -12.31 5.92
CA ARG A 22 -3.42 -13.18 5.89
C ARG A 22 -4.47 -12.69 4.86
N ILE A 23 -4.01 -12.38 3.66
CA ILE A 23 -4.82 -11.98 2.51
C ILE A 23 -4.44 -12.81 1.27
N SER A 24 -5.22 -12.71 0.19
CA SER A 24 -4.83 -13.33 -1.08
C SER A 24 -3.68 -12.58 -1.76
N VAL A 25 -2.88 -13.30 -2.56
CA VAL A 25 -1.82 -12.72 -3.38
C VAL A 25 -2.37 -11.69 -4.37
N SER A 26 -3.56 -11.98 -4.94
CA SER A 26 -4.25 -11.05 -5.84
C SER A 26 -4.64 -9.75 -5.15
N LYS A 27 -5.06 -9.79 -3.87
CA LYS A 27 -5.41 -8.60 -3.10
C LYS A 27 -4.19 -7.72 -2.87
N LEU A 28 -3.07 -8.30 -2.44
CA LEU A 28 -1.82 -7.56 -2.30
C LEU A 28 -1.34 -6.99 -3.63
N SER A 29 -1.41 -7.77 -4.71
CA SER A 29 -1.03 -7.32 -6.06
C SER A 29 -1.90 -6.14 -6.53
N ASN A 30 -3.21 -6.16 -6.26
CA ASN A 30 -4.08 -5.03 -6.58
C ASN A 30 -3.70 -3.76 -5.81
N TRP A 31 -3.35 -3.86 -4.53
CA TRP A 31 -2.89 -2.70 -3.75
C TRP A 31 -1.54 -2.16 -4.24
N GLU A 32 -0.59 -3.04 -4.59
CA GLU A 32 0.72 -2.63 -5.12
C GLU A 32 0.64 -2.00 -6.51
N ASN A 33 -0.45 -2.22 -7.24
CA ASN A 33 -0.73 -1.65 -8.55
C ASN A 33 -1.87 -0.62 -8.53
N GLU A 34 -2.22 -0.09 -7.35
CA GLU A 34 -3.18 1.02 -7.18
C GLU A 34 -4.60 0.71 -7.73
N LYS A 35 -4.97 -0.57 -7.87
CA LYS A 35 -6.28 -0.99 -8.40
C LYS A 35 -7.37 -0.96 -7.34
N THR A 36 -7.00 -1.31 -6.12
CA THR A 36 -7.85 -1.25 -4.92
C THR A 36 -6.99 -0.81 -3.75
N PHE A 37 -7.60 -0.48 -2.62
CA PHE A 37 -6.89 0.02 -1.44
C PHE A 37 -7.29 -0.78 -0.19
N PRO A 38 -6.40 -0.90 0.80
CA PRO A 38 -6.72 -1.55 2.07
C PRO A 38 -7.71 -0.70 2.90
N ASP A 39 -8.53 -1.37 3.70
CA ASP A 39 -9.35 -0.71 4.73
C ASP A 39 -8.54 -0.42 6.02
N ALA A 40 -9.19 0.20 7.01
CA ALA A 40 -8.54 0.56 8.28
C ALA A 40 -7.98 -0.65 9.06
N ILE A 41 -8.65 -1.81 9.01
CA ILE A 41 -8.20 -3.03 9.68
C ILE A 41 -6.95 -3.58 8.96
N GLU A 42 -6.93 -3.48 7.64
CA GLU A 42 -5.82 -3.92 6.80
C GLU A 42 -4.61 -3.01 6.91
N ILE A 43 -4.82 -1.69 6.97
CA ILE A 43 -3.78 -0.71 7.26
C ILE A 43 -3.09 -1.05 8.59
N ASN A 44 -3.86 -1.34 9.65
CA ASN A 44 -3.27 -1.71 10.93
C ASN A 44 -2.40 -2.97 10.87
N LYS A 45 -2.75 -3.95 10.02
CA LYS A 45 -1.92 -5.14 9.78
C LYS A 45 -0.63 -4.80 9.03
N ILE A 46 -0.71 -3.89 8.07
CA ILE A 46 0.45 -3.42 7.29
C ILE A 46 1.43 -2.67 8.20
N GLU A 47 0.93 -1.73 9.02
CA GLU A 47 1.74 -0.98 9.99
C GLU A 47 2.50 -1.92 10.92
N LYS A 48 1.80 -2.90 11.52
CA LYS A 48 2.41 -3.90 12.41
C LYS A 48 3.41 -4.82 11.70
N LEU A 49 3.13 -5.20 10.46
CA LEU A 49 4.01 -6.13 9.73
C LEU A 49 5.32 -5.48 9.31
N TYR A 50 5.25 -4.22 8.90
CA TYR A 50 6.40 -3.50 8.34
C TYR A 50 7.06 -2.53 9.32
N ASP A 51 6.46 -2.31 10.49
CA ASP A 51 6.90 -1.36 11.51
C ASP A 51 6.98 0.07 10.95
N VAL A 52 5.85 0.53 10.42
CA VAL A 52 5.69 1.85 9.78
C VAL A 52 4.35 2.48 10.20
N ASN A 53 4.26 3.81 10.12
CA ASN A 53 2.99 4.50 10.35
C ASN A 53 2.23 4.69 9.03
N TYR A 54 0.90 4.79 9.11
CA TYR A 54 0.04 5.06 7.96
C TYR A 54 0.49 6.29 7.16
N SER A 55 0.92 7.37 7.84
CA SER A 55 1.42 8.60 7.20
C SER A 55 2.63 8.38 6.29
N ASP A 56 3.37 7.30 6.50
CA ASP A 56 4.56 6.96 5.75
C ASP A 56 4.24 6.12 4.49
N ILE A 57 2.98 5.67 4.33
CA ILE A 57 2.53 4.81 3.25
C ILE A 57 1.79 5.62 2.18
N ILE A 58 2.28 5.54 0.94
CA ILE A 58 1.67 6.19 -0.21
C ILE A 58 0.74 5.17 -0.86
N PHE A 59 -0.56 5.33 -0.65
CA PHE A 59 -1.60 4.53 -1.30
C PHE A 59 -2.13 5.17 -2.58
N LEU A 60 -2.08 6.50 -2.70
CA LEU A 60 -2.61 7.22 -3.86
C LEU A 60 -1.48 7.68 -4.80
N PRO A 61 -1.66 7.59 -6.12
CA PRO A 61 -0.71 8.16 -7.07
C PRO A 61 -0.63 9.69 -6.91
N THR A 62 0.58 10.22 -6.94
CA THR A 62 0.91 11.65 -6.70
C THR A 62 0.33 12.62 -7.75
N LYS A 63 -0.44 12.14 -8.75
CA LYS A 63 -0.91 12.94 -9.89
C LYS A 63 -2.23 13.69 -9.68
N HIS A 64 -2.89 13.58 -8.53
CA HIS A 64 -4.23 14.16 -8.35
C HIS A 64 -4.26 15.58 -7.74
N GLY A 65 -3.12 16.14 -7.34
CA GLY A 65 -3.05 17.46 -6.69
C GLY A 65 -3.14 18.69 -7.61
N LEU A 66 -3.26 18.54 -8.94
CA LEU A 66 -3.23 19.67 -9.88
C LEU A 66 -4.60 20.09 -10.43
N THR A 67 -5.73 19.51 -9.99
CA THR A 67 -7.05 19.83 -10.56
C THR A 67 -7.88 20.86 -9.77
N VAL A 68 -7.35 21.53 -8.74
CA VAL A 68 -8.11 22.56 -7.99
C VAL A 68 -7.50 23.97 -8.03
N TYR A 69 -6.69 24.28 -9.06
CA TYR A 69 -6.41 25.67 -9.41
C TYR A 69 -6.53 25.88 -10.92
N ARG A 70 -7.75 26.17 -11.36
CA ARG A 70 -7.99 26.84 -12.64
C ARG A 70 -9.03 27.94 -12.42
N ILE A 71 -8.50 29.14 -12.15
CA ILE A 71 -8.95 30.48 -12.55
C ILE A 71 -10.48 30.70 -12.69
N ASN A 72 -11.03 31.53 -11.79
CA ASN A 72 -11.75 32.76 -12.14
C ASN A 72 -11.62 33.74 -10.98
#